data_AF-A0A2V8PC77-F1
#
_entry.id   AF-A0A2V8PC77-F1
#
_cell.length_a   1.000
_cell.length_b   1.000
_cell.length_c   1.000
_cell.angle_alpha   90.00
_cell.angle_beta   90.00
_cell.angle_gamma   90.00
#
_symmetry.space_group_name_H-M   'P 1'
#
loop_
_entity.id
_entity.type
_entity.pdbx_description
1 polymer ?
#
loop_
_entity_poly.entity_id
_entity_poly.type
_entity_poly.pdbx_seq_one_letter_code
_entity_poly.pdbx_strand_id
1 'polypeptide(L)'
;MNRARESRLIIVLLLSCFIVLVAGCRPRPSANEKRYPINGKVIAVNKTDRTATIEHEDIVGYMPAMTMPFRIKNDADLEMMKPGDQVTGSLVVNDTSSWVEIATIAEGTAPLSPTAEIPGEPKPGDEVPDFGLTNQDGKRIHLAQYRGKALALTFVYTRCPQPDQCTLMSTNFAAVDKELQKEPDVYAKTHLLTISFDPDYDTPKVLRSYGASHTGRYSDETFQHWEFATGTKDEVKGVAQFFGLRYFQDTESGDEQVI
;
A
#
# COMPACT_ATOMS: atom_id res chain seq x y z
N MET A 1 -80.65 -2.15 1.51
CA MET A 1 -79.70 -1.62 0.51
C MET A 1 -78.46 -0.93 1.12
N ASN A 2 -78.04 -1.27 2.35
CA ASN A 2 -76.99 -0.53 3.08
C ASN A 2 -75.74 -1.33 3.50
N ARG A 3 -75.66 -2.65 3.23
CA ARG A 3 -74.51 -3.47 3.70
C ARG A 3 -73.30 -3.47 2.78
N ALA A 4 -73.43 -3.02 1.53
CA ALA A 4 -72.36 -3.06 0.54
C ALA A 4 -71.46 -1.81 0.51
N ARG A 5 -71.84 -0.74 1.23
CA ARG A 5 -71.14 0.56 1.20
C ARG A 5 -70.12 0.70 2.34
N GLU A 6 -70.32 0.00 3.46
CA GLU A 6 -69.38 0.01 4.60
C GLU A 6 -68.16 -0.90 4.37
N SER A 7 -68.32 -2.02 3.66
CA SER A 7 -67.21 -2.94 3.36
C SER A 7 -66.19 -2.35 2.38
N ARG A 8 -66.60 -1.39 1.54
CA ARG A 8 -65.68 -0.68 0.62
C ARG A 8 -64.89 0.42 1.31
N LEU A 9 -65.40 1.01 2.40
CA LEU A 9 -64.68 2.06 3.12
C LEU A 9 -63.56 1.49 4.00
N ILE A 10 -63.76 0.30 4.58
CA ILE A 10 -62.75 -0.37 5.43
C ILE A 10 -61.59 -0.92 4.59
N ILE A 11 -61.85 -1.42 3.37
CA ILE A 11 -60.80 -1.93 2.48
C ILE A 11 -59.92 -0.79 1.94
N VAL A 12 -60.49 0.40 1.68
CA VAL A 12 -59.71 1.56 1.22
C VAL A 12 -58.86 2.16 2.35
N LEU A 13 -59.35 2.16 3.60
CA LEU A 13 -58.58 2.60 4.77
C LEU A 13 -57.44 1.64 5.15
N LEU A 14 -57.59 0.34 4.90
CA LEU A 14 -56.51 -0.64 5.08
C LEU A 14 -55.48 -0.62 3.94
N LEU A 15 -55.85 -0.23 2.72
CA LEU A 15 -54.90 -0.04 1.61
C LEU A 15 -54.09 1.26 1.72
N SER A 16 -54.62 2.31 2.35
CA SER A 16 -53.88 3.57 2.55
C SER A 16 -52.83 3.52 3.66
N CYS A 17 -52.87 2.52 4.54
CA CYS A 17 -51.89 2.38 5.63
C CYS A 17 -50.68 1.50 5.25
N PHE A 18 -50.70 0.84 4.09
CA PHE A 18 -49.64 -0.09 3.67
C PHE A 18 -48.63 0.50 2.67
N ILE A 19 -48.81 1.75 2.24
CA ILE A 19 -47.99 2.39 1.19
C ILE A 19 -46.93 3.37 1.75
N VAL A 20 -46.71 3.44 3.07
CA VAL A 20 -45.68 4.33 3.67
C VAL A 20 -44.43 3.58 4.16
N LEU A 21 -44.34 2.25 3.97
CA LEU A 21 -43.23 1.44 4.49
C LEU A 21 -42.09 1.13 3.49
N VAL A 22 -42.05 1.83 2.35
CA VAL A 22 -40.91 1.77 1.41
C VAL A 22 -40.21 3.12 1.31
N ALA A 23 -40.04 3.81 2.44
CA ALA A 23 -39.00 4.82 2.57
C ALA A 23 -37.68 4.06 2.81
N GLY A 24 -36.83 4.08 1.78
CA GLY A 24 -35.75 3.13 1.58
C GLY A 24 -34.83 2.89 2.77
N CYS A 25 -34.40 1.64 2.89
CA CYS A 25 -33.14 1.28 3.53
C CYS A 25 -32.00 1.91 2.72
N ARG A 26 -31.79 3.23 2.86
CA ARG A 26 -30.44 3.77 2.73
C ARG A 26 -29.72 3.36 4.02
N PRO A 27 -28.59 2.63 3.94
CA PRO A 27 -27.79 2.39 5.13
C PRO A 27 -27.51 3.74 5.78
N ARG A 28 -27.87 3.89 7.07
CA ARG A 28 -27.48 5.06 7.85
C ARG A 28 -25.95 5.15 7.75
N PRO A 29 -25.38 6.30 7.35
CA PRO A 29 -23.94 6.51 7.51
C PRO A 29 -23.60 6.23 8.96
N SER A 30 -22.55 5.44 9.18
CA SER A 30 -21.95 5.32 10.51
C SER A 30 -21.68 6.74 11.03
N ALA A 31 -21.95 7.00 12.31
CA ALA A 31 -21.92 8.34 12.90
C ALA A 31 -20.53 9.03 12.89
N ASN A 32 -19.50 8.39 12.30
CA ASN A 32 -18.12 8.89 12.24
C ASN A 32 -17.46 8.79 10.84
N GLU A 33 -18.25 8.62 9.76
CA GLU A 33 -17.70 8.63 8.40
C GLU A 33 -17.38 10.06 7.92
N LYS A 34 -16.12 10.32 7.62
CA LYS A 34 -15.68 11.52 6.90
C LYS A 34 -15.54 11.19 5.42
N ARG A 35 -15.95 12.13 4.57
CA ARG A 35 -15.94 11.98 3.12
C ARG A 35 -15.14 13.10 2.52
N TYR A 36 -14.18 12.74 1.68
CA TYR A 36 -13.29 13.66 1.00
C TYR A 36 -13.43 13.47 -0.51
N PRO A 37 -13.65 14.53 -1.29
CA PRO A 37 -13.62 14.43 -2.75
C PRO A 37 -12.28 13.88 -3.22
N ILE A 38 -12.32 12.94 -4.15
CA ILE A 38 -11.12 12.40 -4.80
C ILE A 38 -11.32 12.45 -6.31
N ASN A 39 -10.34 13.02 -6.99
CA ASN A 39 -10.19 12.97 -8.44
C ASN A 39 -8.84 12.34 -8.73
N GLY A 40 -8.75 11.53 -9.78
CA GLY A 40 -7.47 10.94 -10.14
C GLY A 40 -7.54 10.05 -11.35
N LYS A 41 -6.36 9.63 -11.80
CA LYS A 41 -6.18 8.71 -12.91
C LYS A 41 -5.92 7.30 -12.37
N VAL A 42 -6.63 6.32 -12.90
CA VAL A 42 -6.38 4.91 -12.56
C VAL A 42 -5.06 4.49 -13.19
N ILE A 43 -4.14 4.01 -12.37
CA ILE A 43 -2.82 3.49 -12.80
C ILE A 43 -2.87 1.97 -12.95
N ALA A 44 -3.53 1.29 -12.02
CA ALA A 44 -3.69 -0.16 -12.04
C ALA A 44 -4.98 -0.59 -11.32
N VAL A 45 -5.50 -1.76 -11.67
CA VAL A 45 -6.68 -2.36 -11.03
C VAL A 45 -6.33 -3.77 -10.60
N ASN A 46 -6.47 -4.07 -9.31
CA ASN A 46 -6.27 -5.40 -8.74
C ASN A 46 -7.62 -5.94 -8.24
N LYS A 47 -8.20 -6.84 -9.02
CA LYS A 47 -9.52 -7.43 -8.75
C LYS A 47 -9.49 -8.42 -7.58
N THR A 48 -8.36 -9.09 -7.37
CA THR A 48 -8.19 -10.06 -6.28
C THR A 48 -8.22 -9.35 -4.93
N ASP A 49 -7.48 -8.24 -4.82
CA ASP A 49 -7.35 -7.47 -3.58
C ASP A 49 -8.43 -6.38 -3.43
N ARG A 50 -9.30 -6.24 -4.44
CA ARG A 50 -10.38 -5.24 -4.52
C ARG A 50 -9.87 -3.81 -4.39
N THR A 51 -8.73 -3.54 -5.03
CA THR A 51 -8.07 -2.23 -5.00
C THR A 51 -7.87 -1.68 -6.41
N ALA A 52 -7.82 -0.35 -6.51
CA ALA A 52 -7.31 0.35 -7.68
C ALA A 52 -6.20 1.31 -7.23
N THR A 53 -5.06 1.26 -7.91
CA THR A 53 -3.99 2.26 -7.73
C THR A 53 -4.40 3.52 -8.47
N ILE A 54 -4.60 4.61 -7.75
CA ILE A 54 -5.05 5.89 -8.31
C ILE A 54 -3.96 6.93 -8.06
N GLU A 55 -3.50 7.56 -9.13
CA GLU A 55 -2.76 8.83 -9.08
C GLU A 55 -3.80 9.92 -8.84
N HIS A 56 -4.00 10.28 -7.56
CA HIS A 56 -5.02 11.22 -7.16
C HIS A 56 -4.46 12.62 -6.97
N GLU A 57 -5.30 13.61 -7.22
CA GLU A 57 -5.05 15.01 -6.91
C GLU A 57 -5.08 15.26 -5.39
N ASP A 58 -4.76 16.49 -4.97
CA ASP A 58 -4.83 16.88 -3.56
C ASP A 58 -6.23 16.63 -2.98
N ILE A 59 -6.28 15.77 -1.95
CA ILE A 59 -7.51 15.48 -1.21
C ILE A 59 -7.56 16.47 -0.05
N VAL A 60 -8.14 17.62 -0.33
CA VAL A 60 -8.18 18.77 0.57
C VAL A 60 -8.62 18.37 1.98
N GLY A 61 -7.74 18.61 2.96
CA GLY A 61 -7.99 18.33 4.37
C GLY A 61 -7.82 16.87 4.78
N TYR A 62 -7.27 16.02 3.92
CA TYR A 62 -6.92 14.64 4.23
C TYR A 62 -5.48 14.29 3.85
N MET A 63 -5.08 14.47 2.59
CA MET A 63 -3.74 14.10 2.13
C MET A 63 -3.38 14.79 0.79
N PRO A 64 -2.07 15.07 0.57
CA PRO A 64 -1.59 15.65 -0.69
C PRO A 64 -1.77 14.68 -1.86
N ALA A 65 -1.64 15.19 -3.09
CA ALA A 65 -1.65 14.38 -4.30
C ALA A 65 -0.57 13.30 -4.24
N MET A 66 -0.91 12.05 -4.58
CA MET A 66 0.03 10.94 -4.65
C MET A 66 -0.56 9.76 -5.45
N THR A 67 0.25 8.73 -5.69
CA THR A 67 -0.19 7.48 -6.35
C THR A 67 -0.21 6.33 -5.36
N MET A 68 -1.40 5.82 -5.03
CA MET A 68 -1.52 4.73 -4.05
C MET A 68 -2.73 3.82 -4.30
N PRO A 69 -2.72 2.57 -3.80
CA PRO A 69 -3.87 1.68 -3.89
C PRO A 69 -4.98 2.12 -2.93
N PHE A 70 -6.19 2.25 -3.47
CA PHE A 70 -7.41 2.46 -2.72
C PHE A 70 -8.31 1.24 -2.82
N ARG A 71 -8.91 0.85 -1.70
CA ARG A 71 -10.00 -0.13 -1.71
C ARG A 71 -11.22 0.46 -2.39
N ILE A 72 -11.77 -0.22 -3.39
CA ILE A 72 -12.97 0.25 -4.09
C ILE A 72 -14.21 -0.38 -3.47
N LYS A 73 -15.25 0.43 -3.21
CA LYS A 73 -16.45 -0.03 -2.52
C LYS A 73 -17.23 -1.09 -3.29
N ASN A 74 -17.41 -0.87 -4.59
CA ASN A 74 -18.25 -1.71 -5.45
C ASN A 74 -17.40 -2.48 -6.45
N ASP A 75 -17.65 -3.79 -6.57
CA ASP A 75 -16.91 -4.64 -7.51
C ASP A 75 -17.26 -4.32 -8.97
N ALA A 76 -18.46 -3.81 -9.24
CA ALA A 76 -18.85 -3.36 -10.58
C ALA A 76 -17.96 -2.21 -11.08
N ASP A 77 -17.57 -1.29 -10.19
CA ASP A 77 -16.68 -0.18 -10.55
C ASP A 77 -15.27 -0.70 -10.89
N LEU A 78 -14.77 -1.68 -10.12
CA LEU A 78 -13.49 -2.36 -10.41
C LEU A 78 -13.51 -3.11 -11.75
N GLU A 79 -14.64 -3.70 -12.12
CA GLU A 79 -14.79 -4.41 -13.40
C GLU A 79 -14.81 -3.45 -14.60
N MET A 80 -15.38 -2.25 -14.42
CA MET A 80 -15.46 -1.23 -15.45
C MET A 80 -14.15 -0.46 -15.63
N MET A 81 -13.42 -0.22 -14.53
CA MET A 81 -12.15 0.51 -14.56
C MET A 81 -11.09 -0.18 -15.38
N LYS A 82 -10.35 0.64 -16.11
CA LYS A 82 -9.11 0.27 -16.79
C LYS A 82 -8.04 1.27 -16.34
N PRO A 83 -6.76 0.87 -16.38
CA PRO A 83 -5.69 1.86 -16.35
C PRO A 83 -6.00 2.99 -17.35
N GLY A 84 -5.67 4.23 -16.98
CA GLY A 84 -5.81 5.44 -17.80
C GLY A 84 -7.14 6.15 -17.65
N ASP A 85 -8.15 5.49 -17.10
CA ASP A 85 -9.43 6.12 -16.82
C ASP A 85 -9.27 7.26 -15.82
N GLN A 86 -10.02 8.32 -16.05
CA GLN A 86 -10.18 9.40 -15.09
C GLN A 86 -11.37 9.08 -14.19
N VAL A 87 -11.14 9.07 -12.88
CA VAL A 87 -12.15 8.75 -11.88
C VAL A 87 -12.41 9.94 -10.98
N THR A 88 -13.69 10.17 -10.67
CA THR A 88 -14.09 11.07 -9.60
C THR A 88 -14.93 10.31 -8.59
N GLY A 89 -14.86 10.70 -7.33
CA GLY A 89 -15.56 10.00 -6.27
C GLY A 89 -15.40 10.63 -4.91
N SER A 90 -15.62 9.81 -3.88
CA SER A 90 -15.41 10.17 -2.49
C SER A 90 -14.58 9.12 -1.79
N LEU A 91 -13.45 9.54 -1.23
CA LEU A 91 -12.73 8.78 -0.23
C LEU A 91 -13.50 8.86 1.09
N VAL A 92 -13.99 7.72 1.54
CA VAL A 92 -14.73 7.57 2.80
C VAL A 92 -13.81 6.96 3.83
N VAL A 93 -13.69 7.62 4.97
CA VAL A 93 -12.81 7.21 6.07
C VAL A 93 -13.62 7.18 7.35
N ASN A 94 -13.50 6.08 8.09
CA ASN A 94 -13.99 5.97 9.46
C ASN A 94 -12.86 5.50 10.38
N ASP A 95 -13.17 5.28 11.66
CA ASP A 95 -12.18 4.91 12.69
C ASP A 95 -11.45 3.58 12.43
N THR A 96 -11.93 2.75 11.50
CA THR A 96 -11.46 1.36 11.28
C THR A 96 -11.04 1.05 9.84
N SER A 97 -11.42 1.88 8.87
CA SER A 97 -11.27 1.56 7.44
C SER A 97 -11.40 2.78 6.54
N SER A 98 -10.82 2.69 5.35
CA SER A 98 -11.01 3.62 4.25
C SER A 98 -11.39 2.88 2.96
N TRP A 99 -12.22 3.52 2.14
CA TRP A 99 -12.59 3.04 0.80
C TRP A 99 -12.98 4.19 -0.10
N VAL A 100 -12.91 3.99 -1.41
CA VAL A 100 -13.37 4.95 -2.41
C VAL A 100 -14.71 4.49 -2.97
N GLU A 101 -15.67 5.42 -2.96
CA GLU A 101 -16.93 5.31 -3.68
C GLU A 101 -16.83 6.11 -4.97
N ILE A 102 -17.01 5.44 -6.10
CA ILE A 102 -16.80 6.02 -7.43
C ILE A 102 -18.10 6.67 -7.89
N ALA A 103 -18.01 7.93 -8.30
CA ALA A 103 -19.13 8.69 -8.84
C ALA A 103 -19.15 8.62 -10.37
N THR A 104 -17.98 8.76 -11.01
CA THR A 104 -17.84 8.69 -12.47
C THR A 104 -16.53 8.03 -12.87
N ILE A 105 -16.57 7.29 -13.97
CA ILE A 105 -15.40 6.82 -14.71
C ILE A 105 -15.50 7.44 -16.11
N ALA A 106 -14.53 8.26 -16.48
CA ALA A 106 -14.39 8.81 -17.81
C ALA A 106 -13.28 8.05 -18.54
N GLU A 107 -13.61 7.44 -19.68
CA GLU A 107 -12.66 6.68 -20.48
C GLU A 107 -11.47 7.56 -20.86
N GLY A 108 -10.28 7.13 -20.45
CA GLY A 108 -9.04 7.73 -20.91
C GLY A 108 -8.73 7.26 -22.33
N THR A 109 -8.47 8.16 -23.28
CA THR A 109 -8.08 7.82 -24.66
C THR A 109 -6.65 7.29 -24.78
N ALA A 110 -6.04 6.84 -23.69
CA ALA A 110 -4.71 6.24 -23.73
C ALA A 110 -4.84 4.75 -24.06
N PRO A 111 -4.16 4.23 -25.09
CA PRO A 111 -4.03 2.79 -25.23
C PRO A 111 -3.23 2.28 -24.03
N LEU A 112 -3.88 1.49 -23.18
CA LEU A 112 -3.21 0.85 -22.06
C LEU A 112 -3.16 -0.66 -22.27
N SER A 113 -1.92 -1.15 -22.25
CA SER A 113 -1.60 -2.56 -22.27
C SER A 113 -2.39 -3.29 -21.18
N PRO A 114 -3.10 -4.37 -21.52
CA PRO A 114 -3.60 -5.29 -20.52
C PRO A 114 -2.36 -5.98 -19.91
N THR A 115 -2.13 -5.77 -18.62
CA THR A 115 -0.86 -6.07 -17.92
C THR A 115 0.22 -5.04 -18.20
N ALA A 116 0.17 -3.88 -17.53
CA ALA A 116 1.41 -3.19 -17.26
C ALA A 116 2.16 -4.03 -16.21
N GLU A 117 2.99 -4.98 -16.66
CA GLU A 117 4.17 -5.36 -15.87
C GLU A 117 4.80 -4.03 -15.43
N ILE A 118 5.04 -3.82 -14.13
CA ILE A 118 5.80 -2.65 -13.67
C ILE A 118 7.12 -2.71 -14.45
N PRO A 119 7.39 -1.78 -15.40
CA PRO A 119 8.56 -1.92 -16.25
C PRO A 119 9.80 -1.91 -15.37
N GLY A 120 10.51 -3.05 -15.32
CA GLY A 120 11.76 -3.19 -14.61
C GLY A 120 11.78 -4.05 -13.34
N GLU A 121 10.66 -4.67 -12.90
CA GLU A 121 10.73 -5.68 -11.83
C GLU A 121 11.30 -7.02 -12.36
N PRO A 122 12.30 -7.64 -11.69
CA PRO A 122 12.95 -8.85 -12.17
C PRO A 122 12.00 -10.05 -12.13
N LYS A 123 12.08 -10.88 -13.16
CA LYS A 123 11.37 -12.16 -13.24
C LYS A 123 12.21 -13.28 -12.61
N PRO A 124 11.60 -14.38 -12.14
CA PRO A 124 12.35 -15.54 -11.69
C PRO A 124 13.33 -16.02 -12.77
N GLY A 125 14.62 -16.06 -12.43
CA GLY A 125 15.70 -16.40 -13.35
C GLY A 125 16.52 -15.20 -13.82
N ASP A 126 16.03 -13.96 -13.63
CA ASP A 126 16.79 -12.76 -13.95
C ASP A 126 17.98 -12.59 -13.00
N GLU A 127 19.09 -12.10 -13.54
CA GLU A 127 20.27 -11.81 -12.73
C GLU A 127 20.10 -10.49 -11.99
N VAL A 128 20.21 -10.56 -10.65
CA VAL A 128 20.29 -9.37 -9.80
C VAL A 128 21.66 -8.69 -10.00
N PRO A 129 21.72 -7.40 -10.40
CA PRO A 129 22.96 -6.63 -10.47
C PRO A 129 23.68 -6.56 -9.13
N ASP A 130 24.99 -6.36 -9.16
CA ASP A 130 25.76 -6.12 -7.94
C ASP A 130 25.59 -4.68 -7.45
N PHE A 131 24.52 -4.42 -6.69
CA PHE A 131 24.36 -3.11 -6.05
C PHE A 131 25.29 -2.99 -4.85
N GLY A 132 26.03 -1.89 -4.81
CA GLY A 132 26.79 -1.50 -3.63
C GLY A 132 25.93 -0.63 -2.71
N LEU A 133 25.99 -0.88 -1.41
CA LEU A 133 25.32 -0.11 -0.36
C LEU A 133 26.25 0.07 0.85
N THR A 134 25.81 0.83 1.84
CA THR A 134 26.49 1.02 3.13
C THR A 134 25.62 0.46 4.24
N ASN A 135 26.15 -0.50 5.02
CA ASN A 135 25.40 -1.13 6.10
C ASN A 135 25.37 -0.28 7.38
N GLN A 136 24.66 -0.75 8.40
CA GLN A 136 24.50 -0.08 9.71
C GLN A 136 25.81 0.13 10.48
N ASP A 137 26.87 -0.61 10.13
CA ASP A 137 28.20 -0.45 10.71
C ASP A 137 29.07 0.55 9.92
N GLY A 138 28.51 1.19 8.89
CA GLY A 138 29.23 2.09 8.00
C GLY A 138 30.14 1.36 7.01
N LYS A 139 30.01 0.04 6.86
CA LYS A 139 30.81 -0.76 5.92
C LYS A 139 30.14 -0.79 4.56
N ARG A 140 30.94 -0.71 3.50
CA ARG A 140 30.46 -0.96 2.14
C ARG A 140 30.13 -2.44 1.99
N ILE A 141 28.94 -2.73 1.47
CA ILE A 141 28.45 -4.06 1.16
C ILE A 141 28.03 -4.13 -0.30
N HIS A 142 28.03 -5.32 -0.87
CA HIS A 142 27.70 -5.60 -2.27
C HIS A 142 26.77 -6.81 -2.33
N LEU A 143 25.69 -6.80 -3.12
CA LEU A 143 24.78 -7.96 -3.17
C LEU A 143 25.48 -9.23 -3.64
N ALA A 144 26.52 -9.12 -4.48
CA ALA A 144 27.31 -10.25 -4.92
C ALA A 144 27.98 -11.01 -3.76
N GLN A 145 28.20 -10.37 -2.60
CA GLN A 145 28.80 -11.01 -1.43
C GLN A 145 27.90 -12.08 -0.80
N TYR A 146 26.59 -12.05 -1.09
CA TYR A 146 25.63 -13.03 -0.60
C TYR A 146 25.41 -14.21 -1.56
N ARG A 147 26.12 -14.25 -2.71
CA ARG A 147 26.01 -15.36 -3.66
C ARG A 147 26.35 -16.70 -2.97
N GLY A 148 25.58 -17.73 -3.30
CA GLY A 148 25.65 -19.03 -2.63
C GLY A 148 24.76 -19.15 -1.40
N LYS A 149 24.13 -18.05 -0.94
CA LYS A 149 23.06 -18.04 0.05
C LYS A 149 21.73 -17.65 -0.57
N ALA A 150 20.64 -18.03 0.08
CA ALA A 150 19.33 -17.44 -0.17
C ALA A 150 19.25 -16.10 0.59
N LEU A 151 19.16 -14.99 -0.14
CA LEU A 151 19.01 -13.65 0.41
C LEU A 151 17.54 -13.25 0.43
N ALA A 152 16.97 -13.04 1.61
CA ALA A 152 15.67 -12.40 1.73
C ALA A 152 15.85 -10.89 1.92
N LEU A 153 15.21 -10.10 1.06
CA LEU A 153 15.38 -8.66 0.97
C LEU A 153 14.05 -7.94 1.20
N THR A 154 14.07 -6.83 1.93
CA THR A 154 12.91 -5.93 2.07
C THR A 154 13.35 -4.47 2.06
N PHE A 155 12.40 -3.58 1.81
CA PHE A 155 12.58 -2.13 1.82
C PHE A 155 11.79 -1.48 2.95
N VAL A 156 12.40 -0.53 3.64
CA VAL A 156 11.77 0.24 4.72
C VAL A 156 12.23 1.69 4.71
N TYR A 157 11.62 2.53 5.54
CA TYR A 157 12.25 3.76 6.01
C TYR A 157 11.89 3.95 7.48
N THR A 158 12.82 4.42 8.30
CA THR A 158 12.66 4.33 9.77
C THR A 158 11.58 5.26 10.33
N ARG A 159 11.19 6.28 9.58
CA ARG A 159 10.18 7.28 9.95
C ARG A 159 8.76 6.92 9.51
N CYS A 160 8.53 5.73 8.98
CA CYS A 160 7.21 5.34 8.51
C CYS A 160 6.17 5.43 9.64
N PRO A 161 5.15 6.32 9.51
CA PRO A 161 4.18 6.52 10.58
C PRO A 161 3.14 5.40 10.66
N GLN A 162 3.10 4.52 9.64
CA GLN A 162 2.11 3.46 9.51
C GLN A 162 2.62 2.16 10.14
N PRO A 163 2.05 1.71 11.27
CA PRO A 163 2.53 0.53 11.98
C PRO A 163 2.31 -0.79 11.19
N ASP A 164 1.36 -0.80 10.25
CA ASP A 164 1.02 -1.92 9.38
C ASP A 164 1.88 -2.01 8.11
N GLN A 165 2.86 -1.12 7.94
CA GLN A 165 3.74 -1.08 6.78
C GLN A 165 5.18 -1.45 7.15
N CYS A 166 6.10 -0.48 7.22
CA CYS A 166 7.53 -0.73 7.46
C CYS A 166 7.78 -1.45 8.80
N THR A 167 7.06 -1.06 9.85
CA THR A 167 7.18 -1.69 11.17
C THR A 167 6.70 -3.15 11.14
N LEU A 168 5.63 -3.45 10.40
CA LEU A 168 5.16 -4.82 10.20
C LEU A 168 6.18 -5.65 9.43
N MET A 169 6.80 -5.11 8.38
CA MET A 169 7.85 -5.81 7.62
C MET A 169 9.05 -6.15 8.49
N SER A 170 9.56 -5.20 9.27
CA SER A 170 10.66 -5.45 10.21
C SER A 170 10.28 -6.47 11.30
N THR A 171 9.02 -6.45 11.78
CA THR A 171 8.52 -7.46 12.72
C THR A 171 8.49 -8.85 12.09
N ASN A 172 8.06 -8.96 10.83
CA ASN A 172 8.05 -10.21 10.09
C ASN A 172 9.46 -10.74 9.85
N PHE A 173 10.41 -9.88 9.50
CA PHE A 173 11.82 -10.27 9.35
C PHE A 173 12.43 -10.74 10.67
N ALA A 174 12.10 -10.09 11.79
CA ALA A 174 12.52 -10.56 13.11
C ALA A 174 11.96 -11.95 13.45
N ALA A 175 10.70 -12.22 13.07
CA ALA A 175 10.10 -13.55 13.23
C ALA A 175 10.80 -14.59 12.35
N VAL A 176 11.09 -14.26 11.08
CA VAL A 176 11.84 -15.14 10.16
C VAL A 176 13.24 -15.43 10.72
N ASP A 177 13.97 -14.42 11.16
CA ASP A 177 15.31 -14.60 11.75
C ASP A 177 15.26 -15.56 12.95
N LYS A 178 14.28 -15.37 13.83
CA LYS A 178 14.08 -16.23 15.01
C LYS A 178 13.73 -17.68 14.64
N GLU A 179 12.95 -17.91 13.59
CA GLU A 179 12.66 -19.27 13.12
C GLU A 179 13.90 -19.90 12.46
N LEU A 180 14.65 -19.16 11.64
CA LEU A 180 15.88 -19.64 11.02
C LEU A 180 16.93 -20.04 12.07
N GLN A 181 17.05 -19.30 13.18
CA GLN A 181 17.95 -19.66 14.28
C GLN A 181 17.68 -21.05 14.90
N LYS A 182 16.48 -21.61 14.73
CA LYS A 182 16.14 -22.98 15.19
C LYS A 182 16.66 -24.06 14.25
N GLU A 183 17.07 -23.70 13.03
CA GLU A 183 17.57 -24.60 11.99
C GLU A 183 18.98 -24.16 11.52
N PRO A 184 20.05 -24.53 12.25
CA PRO A 184 21.41 -24.03 11.99
C PRO A 184 21.92 -24.25 10.56
N ASP A 185 21.55 -25.38 9.94
CA ASP A 185 21.94 -25.71 8.56
C ASP A 185 21.28 -24.80 7.52
N VAL A 186 20.05 -24.32 7.80
CA VAL A 186 19.33 -23.38 6.95
C VAL A 186 19.84 -21.97 7.21
N TYR A 187 19.98 -21.57 8.48
CA TYR A 187 20.54 -20.28 8.89
C TYR A 187 21.89 -19.99 8.24
N ALA A 188 22.78 -20.99 8.16
CA ALA A 188 24.08 -20.83 7.51
C ALA A 188 23.99 -20.55 6.00
N LYS A 189 22.89 -20.96 5.35
CA LYS A 189 22.64 -20.82 3.91
C LYS A 189 21.70 -19.66 3.57
N THR A 190 21.26 -18.90 4.58
CA THR A 190 20.40 -17.73 4.40
C THR A 190 21.10 -16.45 4.83
N HIS A 191 20.54 -15.32 4.39
CA HIS A 191 20.88 -13.99 4.90
C HIS A 191 19.66 -13.09 4.75
N LEU A 192 19.48 -12.14 5.67
CA LEU A 192 18.43 -11.14 5.61
C LEU A 192 19.03 -9.76 5.36
N LEU A 193 18.41 -8.97 4.48
CA LEU A 193 18.82 -7.61 4.20
C LEU A 193 17.62 -6.67 4.16
N THR A 194 17.66 -5.63 4.97
CA THR A 194 16.68 -4.55 4.95
C THR A 194 17.34 -3.30 4.38
N ILE A 195 16.82 -2.78 3.27
CA ILE A 195 17.35 -1.59 2.61
C ILE A 195 16.45 -0.40 2.92
N SER A 196 17.03 0.69 3.41
CA SER A 196 16.29 1.94 3.53
C SER A 196 16.15 2.64 2.18
N PHE A 197 14.94 3.15 1.91
CA PHE A 197 14.69 4.04 0.77
C PHE A 197 14.66 5.54 1.13
N ASP A 198 15.01 5.91 2.37
CA ASP A 198 15.11 7.30 2.86
C ASP A 198 16.56 7.66 3.23
N PRO A 199 17.50 7.71 2.26
CA PRO A 199 18.92 7.88 2.54
C PRO A 199 19.29 9.23 3.18
N ASP A 200 18.40 10.23 3.11
CA ASP A 200 18.62 11.55 3.71
C ASP A 200 18.51 11.50 5.24
N TYR A 201 17.66 10.64 5.79
CA TYR A 201 17.47 10.49 7.23
C TYR A 201 18.08 9.19 7.79
N ASP A 202 17.94 8.09 7.06
CA ASP A 202 18.32 6.75 7.50
C ASP A 202 19.81 6.49 7.32
N THR A 203 20.61 7.22 8.10
CA THR A 203 22.06 7.03 8.21
C THR A 203 22.39 5.66 8.83
N PRO A 204 23.62 5.13 8.65
CA PRO A 204 24.06 3.88 9.30
C PRO A 204 23.77 3.83 10.80
N LYS A 205 23.97 4.96 11.51
CA LYS A 205 23.69 5.05 12.95
C LYS A 205 22.20 4.91 13.28
N VAL A 206 21.34 5.55 12.49
CA VAL A 206 19.87 5.44 12.63
C VAL A 206 19.43 4.01 12.36
N LEU A 207 19.94 3.40 11.29
CA LEU A 207 19.65 2.01 10.94
C LEU A 207 20.13 1.02 11.99
N ARG A 208 21.28 1.27 12.63
CA ARG A 208 21.77 0.44 13.74
C ARG A 208 20.79 0.46 14.91
N SER A 209 20.35 1.65 15.33
CA SER A 209 19.36 1.79 16.40
C SER A 209 18.01 1.17 16.03
N TYR A 210 17.55 1.36 14.79
CA TYR A 210 16.30 0.79 14.29
C TYR A 210 16.35 -0.74 14.23
N GLY A 211 17.41 -1.32 13.65
CA GLY A 211 17.53 -2.77 13.56
C GLY A 211 17.63 -3.42 14.94
N ALA A 212 18.42 -2.84 15.84
CA ALA A 212 18.60 -3.36 17.19
C ALA A 212 17.31 -3.34 18.04
N SER A 213 16.35 -2.43 17.73
CA SER A 213 15.04 -2.43 18.39
C SER A 213 14.13 -3.56 17.88
N HIS A 214 14.30 -4.01 16.64
CA HIS A 214 13.48 -5.06 16.03
C HIS A 214 14.05 -6.47 16.26
N THR A 215 15.37 -6.63 16.40
CA THR A 215 15.96 -7.93 16.76
C THR A 215 15.76 -8.28 18.24
N GLY A 216 15.34 -7.32 19.07
CA GLY A 216 15.19 -7.48 20.51
C GLY A 216 16.51 -7.59 21.28
N ARG A 217 17.64 -7.28 20.63
CA ARG A 217 19.00 -7.41 21.21
C ARG A 217 19.74 -6.07 21.21
N TYR A 218 19.14 -5.03 21.78
CA TYR A 218 19.62 -3.66 21.64
C TYR A 218 21.12 -3.45 21.97
N SER A 219 21.64 -4.09 23.02
CA SER A 219 23.05 -3.97 23.43
C SER A 219 24.00 -4.97 22.76
N ASP A 220 23.47 -6.12 22.33
CA ASP A 220 24.27 -7.28 21.93
C ASP A 220 24.14 -7.60 20.44
N GLU A 221 23.41 -6.77 19.69
CA GLU A 221 23.18 -6.98 18.27
C GLU A 221 24.48 -6.81 17.47
N THR A 222 24.80 -7.86 16.72
CA THR A 222 26.01 -7.96 15.90
C THR A 222 25.72 -7.90 14.41
N PHE A 223 24.44 -7.97 14.01
CA PHE A 223 24.00 -7.90 12.62
C PHE A 223 24.69 -8.93 11.71
N GLN A 224 25.00 -10.12 12.24
CA GLN A 224 25.73 -11.15 11.49
C GLN A 224 24.91 -11.85 10.39
N HIS A 225 23.59 -11.95 10.58
CA HIS A 225 22.69 -12.64 9.64
C HIS A 225 21.62 -11.72 9.07
N TRP A 226 21.28 -10.65 9.78
CA TRP A 226 20.35 -9.62 9.32
C TRP A 226 21.04 -8.26 9.34
N GLU A 227 21.26 -7.69 8.15
CA GLU A 227 21.87 -6.37 7.98
C GLU A 227 20.84 -5.32 7.55
N PHE A 228 21.14 -4.07 7.89
CA PHE A 228 20.35 -2.91 7.50
C PHE A 228 21.25 -1.98 6.68
N ALA A 229 20.80 -1.58 5.50
CA ALA A 229 21.64 -0.85 4.56
C ALA A 229 20.95 0.41 4.03
N THR A 230 21.77 1.40 3.70
CA THR A 230 21.41 2.63 3.01
C THR A 230 22.46 2.91 1.93
N GLY A 231 22.40 4.03 1.24
CA GLY A 231 23.38 4.39 0.22
C GLY A 231 23.27 5.85 -0.18
N THR A 232 23.92 6.21 -1.29
CA THR A 232 23.58 7.48 -1.96
C THR A 232 22.17 7.41 -2.54
N LYS A 233 21.58 8.56 -2.87
CA LYS A 233 20.27 8.62 -3.52
C LYS A 233 20.23 7.76 -4.79
N ASP A 234 21.29 7.82 -5.61
CA ASP A 234 21.38 7.06 -6.85
C ASP A 234 21.52 5.55 -6.62
N GLU A 235 22.27 5.13 -5.58
CA GLU A 235 22.42 3.72 -5.22
C GLU A 235 21.09 3.12 -4.76
N VAL A 236 20.42 3.82 -3.83
CA VAL A 236 19.13 3.40 -3.28
C VAL A 236 18.05 3.41 -4.36
N LYS A 237 18.02 4.45 -5.20
CA LYS A 237 17.15 4.52 -6.38
C LYS A 237 17.37 3.32 -7.30
N GLY A 238 18.62 3.03 -7.65
CA GLY A 238 18.94 1.94 -8.58
C GLY A 238 18.46 0.58 -8.07
N VAL A 239 18.73 0.25 -6.80
CA VAL A 239 18.30 -1.03 -6.22
C VAL A 239 16.78 -1.09 -6.03
N ALA A 240 16.15 -0.02 -5.57
CA ALA A 240 14.69 0.06 -5.41
C ALA A 240 13.99 -0.11 -6.77
N GLN A 241 14.43 0.63 -7.78
CA GLN A 241 13.82 0.61 -9.09
C GLN A 241 13.93 -0.75 -9.76
N PHE A 242 15.08 -1.42 -9.62
CA PHE A 242 15.28 -2.78 -10.08
C PHE A 242 14.28 -3.72 -9.42
N PHE A 243 14.12 -3.69 -8.10
CA PHE A 243 13.12 -4.53 -7.41
C PHE A 243 11.68 -4.01 -7.50
N GLY A 244 11.37 -3.16 -8.49
CA GLY A 244 10.00 -2.68 -8.74
C GLY A 244 9.48 -1.65 -7.72
N LEU A 245 10.29 -1.26 -6.73
CA LEU A 245 9.92 -0.22 -5.79
C LEU A 245 9.98 1.16 -6.47
N ARG A 246 8.93 1.94 -6.30
CA ARG A 246 8.85 3.35 -6.65
C ARG A 246 8.48 4.13 -5.40
N TYR A 247 9.20 5.20 -5.12
CA TYR A 247 8.97 6.07 -3.99
C TYR A 247 9.19 7.52 -4.41
N PHE A 248 8.63 8.43 -3.66
CA PHE A 248 8.64 9.85 -4.00
C PHE A 248 9.35 10.65 -2.91
N GLN A 249 10.05 11.69 -3.31
CA GLN A 249 10.55 12.70 -2.38
C GLN A 249 9.76 13.99 -2.55
N ASP A 250 9.32 14.54 -1.41
CA ASP A 250 8.82 15.91 -1.33
C ASP A 250 10.00 16.86 -1.55
N THR A 251 9.99 17.56 -2.69
CA THR A 251 10.98 18.61 -2.95
C THR A 251 10.53 19.95 -2.35
N GLU A 252 11.47 20.84 -2.03
CA GLU A 252 11.16 22.20 -1.51
C GLU A 252 10.26 23.03 -2.45
N SER A 253 10.18 22.66 -3.74
CA SER A 253 9.28 23.24 -4.74
C SER A 253 7.82 22.78 -4.63
N GLY A 254 7.51 21.79 -3.77
CA GLY A 254 6.18 21.20 -3.67
C GLY A 254 5.84 20.19 -4.77
N ASP A 255 6.82 19.84 -5.62
CA ASP A 255 6.68 18.82 -6.65
C ASP A 255 7.17 17.47 -6.10
N GLU A 256 6.31 16.45 -6.09
CA GLU A 256 6.69 15.06 -5.79
C GLU A 256 7.53 14.52 -6.97
N GLN A 257 8.80 14.21 -6.72
CA GLN A 257 9.60 13.49 -7.72
C GLN A 257 9.54 11.99 -7.46
N VAL A 258 9.08 11.23 -8.45
CA VAL A 258 9.29 9.77 -8.51
C VAL A 258 10.79 9.53 -8.60
N ILE A 259 11.37 8.92 -7.56
CA ILE A 259 12.77 8.52 -7.57
C ILE A 259 12.86 7.12 -8.15
#